data_AF-A0A5C4IPJ5-F1
#
_entry.id   AF-A0A5C4IPJ5-F1
#
_cell.length_a   1.000
_cell.length_b   1.000
_cell.length_c   1.000
_cell.angle_alpha   90.00
_cell.angle_beta   90.00
_cell.angle_gamma   90.00
#
_symmetry.space_group_name_H-M   'P 1'
#
loop_
_entity.id
_entity.type
_entity.pdbx_description
1 polymer ?
#
loop_
_entity_poly.entity_id
_entity_poly.type
_entity_poly.pdbx_seq_one_letter_code
_entity_poly.pdbx_strand_id
1 'polypeptide(L)'
;MNRPDPGSPDQGANQDDAVWLDLVARLESDSSAPTMGAEADPDEGPRQDAPGPGNRPAAFRDFDPLGLAGAAPSEMSAAERQASADGAGSHPAAGGAPAGPRDYDVDEEEGAFVPEEPPSLAGTEPLTMLAWLAAVGGPVALLLSAMFWRSAPLLAIVGIVAVFVLGTVYLIMKLPQEKDENDDGARV
;
A
#
# COMPACT_ATOMS: atom_id res chain seq x y z
N MET A 1 0.90 -28.42 30.31
CA MET A 1 1.60 -29.37 29.42
C MET A 1 2.26 -28.59 28.29
N ASN A 2 3.56 -28.82 28.08
CA ASN A 2 4.51 -28.37 27.05
C ASN A 2 4.57 -26.88 26.63
N ARG A 3 5.58 -26.17 27.15
CA ARG A 3 6.25 -25.10 26.39
C ARG A 3 7.08 -25.77 25.29
N PRO A 4 7.00 -25.33 24.02
CA PRO A 4 7.90 -25.80 22.97
C PRO A 4 9.35 -25.36 23.25
N ASP A 5 10.29 -26.25 22.96
CA ASP A 5 11.72 -26.14 23.23
C ASP A 5 12.39 -25.22 22.19
N PRO A 6 13.16 -24.17 22.57
CA PRO A 6 13.75 -23.19 21.65
C PRO A 6 14.90 -23.73 20.77
N GLY A 7 15.17 -25.05 20.80
CA GLY A 7 16.20 -25.71 20.01
C GLY A 7 15.69 -26.60 18.87
N SER A 8 14.38 -26.64 18.63
CA SER A 8 13.81 -27.39 17.49
C SER A 8 13.87 -26.52 16.22
N PRO A 9 14.34 -27.02 15.07
CA PRO A 9 14.26 -26.28 13.82
C PRO A 9 12.79 -25.92 13.55
N ASP A 10 12.53 -24.66 13.20
CA ASP A 10 11.19 -24.11 12.98
C ASP A 10 10.41 -24.97 11.98
N GLN A 11 9.63 -25.91 12.52
CA GLN A 11 8.83 -26.85 11.74
C GLN A 11 7.68 -26.13 11.03
N GLY A 12 7.32 -24.92 11.51
CA GLY A 12 6.37 -24.01 10.87
C GLY A 12 6.89 -23.46 9.54
N ALA A 13 8.14 -22.98 9.50
CA ALA A 13 8.72 -22.40 8.28
C ALA A 13 8.70 -23.38 7.09
N ASN A 14 9.02 -24.65 7.35
CA ASN A 14 9.00 -25.70 6.32
C ASN A 14 7.56 -26.07 5.87
N GLN A 15 6.55 -25.89 6.72
CA GLN A 15 5.14 -26.11 6.37
C GLN A 15 4.58 -24.93 5.58
N ASP A 16 4.95 -23.71 5.95
CA ASP A 16 4.52 -22.48 5.27
C ASP A 16 5.04 -22.43 3.82
N ASP A 17 6.30 -22.85 3.60
CA ASP A 17 6.88 -22.99 2.26
C ASP A 17 6.14 -24.00 1.38
N ALA A 18 5.70 -25.12 1.96
CA ALA A 18 4.96 -26.16 1.23
C ALA A 18 3.56 -25.69 0.82
N VAL A 19 2.87 -24.95 1.69
CA VAL A 19 1.56 -24.35 1.40
C VAL A 19 1.69 -23.27 0.32
N TRP A 20 2.73 -22.44 0.40
CA TRP A 20 2.98 -21.39 -0.58
C TRP A 20 3.26 -21.95 -1.99
N LEU A 21 4.03 -23.04 -2.09
CA LEU A 21 4.32 -23.70 -3.37
C LEU A 21 3.05 -24.31 -4.01
N ASP A 22 2.14 -24.87 -3.23
CA ASP A 22 0.85 -25.37 -3.73
C ASP A 22 -0.02 -24.25 -4.30
N LEU A 23 -0.06 -23.09 -3.62
CA LEU A 23 -0.76 -21.90 -4.09
C LEU A 23 -0.21 -21.40 -5.43
N VAL A 24 1.10 -21.35 -5.60
CA VAL A 24 1.75 -20.93 -6.86
C VAL A 24 1.50 -21.93 -7.98
N ALA A 25 1.68 -23.23 -7.71
CA ALA A 25 1.46 -24.27 -8.71
C ALA A 25 0.02 -24.25 -9.23
N ARG A 26 -0.97 -24.07 -8.35
CA ARG A 26 -2.36 -23.93 -8.73
C ARG A 26 -2.59 -22.69 -9.60
N LEU A 27 -1.99 -21.56 -9.25
CA LEU A 27 -2.13 -20.30 -10.01
C LEU A 27 -1.52 -20.39 -11.42
N GLU A 28 -0.34 -21.01 -11.54
CA GLU A 28 0.31 -21.24 -12.83
C GLU A 28 -0.45 -22.25 -13.71
N SER A 29 -1.07 -23.26 -13.09
CA SER A 29 -1.90 -24.24 -13.80
C SER A 29 -3.18 -23.64 -14.38
N ASP A 30 -3.84 -22.74 -13.65
CA ASP A 30 -5.08 -22.08 -14.08
C ASP A 30 -4.81 -21.02 -15.17
N SER A 31 -3.59 -20.46 -15.18
CA SER A 31 -3.13 -19.53 -16.22
C SER A 31 -2.69 -20.23 -17.52
N SER A 32 -2.52 -21.56 -17.48
CA SER A 32 -1.99 -22.36 -18.59
C SER A 32 -3.06 -23.28 -19.19
N ALA A 33 -4.15 -22.71 -19.73
CA ALA A 33 -5.10 -23.43 -20.58
C ALA A 33 -4.97 -22.98 -22.06
N PRO A 34 -5.19 -23.88 -23.05
CA PRO A 34 -4.37 -23.91 -24.27
C PRO A 34 -4.93 -23.09 -25.43
N THR A 35 -4.05 -22.35 -26.11
CA THR A 35 -4.24 -21.90 -27.50
C THR A 35 -4.24 -23.14 -28.40
N MET A 36 -5.42 -23.67 -28.67
CA MET A 36 -5.62 -24.75 -29.65
C MET A 36 -5.51 -24.13 -31.06
N GLY A 37 -4.45 -24.51 -31.78
CA GLY A 37 -4.16 -24.03 -33.12
C GLY A 37 -5.27 -24.40 -34.11
N ALA A 38 -5.74 -23.39 -34.84
CA ALA A 38 -6.63 -23.54 -35.98
C ALA A 38 -5.79 -23.77 -37.24
N GLU A 39 -5.74 -25.02 -37.71
CA GLU A 39 -5.37 -25.35 -39.09
C GLU A 39 -6.54 -25.04 -40.03
N ALA A 40 -6.22 -24.42 -41.16
CA ALA A 40 -7.13 -23.95 -42.19
C ALA A 40 -7.23 -24.93 -43.36
N ASP A 41 -8.43 -25.08 -43.95
CA ASP A 41 -8.65 -25.06 -45.40
C ASP A 41 -10.18 -24.95 -45.72
N PRO A 42 -10.59 -24.51 -46.92
CA PRO A 42 -11.79 -23.70 -47.10
C PRO A 42 -12.82 -24.37 -48.01
N ASP A 43 -13.89 -23.63 -48.26
CA ASP A 43 -14.86 -23.76 -49.37
C ASP A 43 -16.27 -24.26 -49.00
N GLU A 44 -17.24 -23.65 -49.70
CA GLU A 44 -18.70 -23.80 -49.69
C GLU A 44 -19.54 -23.01 -48.65
N GLY A 45 -20.19 -21.95 -49.14
CA GLY A 45 -21.40 -21.37 -48.52
C GLY A 45 -22.68 -22.13 -48.91
N PRO A 46 -23.88 -21.55 -48.71
CA PRO A 46 -24.38 -20.81 -47.57
C PRO A 46 -25.61 -21.55 -46.97
N ARG A 47 -25.62 -21.89 -45.67
CA ARG A 47 -26.88 -22.25 -44.98
C ARG A 47 -26.93 -21.63 -43.58
N GLN A 48 -28.05 -20.98 -43.36
CA GLN A 48 -28.53 -20.45 -42.08
C GLN A 48 -28.55 -21.57 -41.07
N ASP A 49 -27.88 -21.41 -39.93
CA ASP A 49 -28.26 -22.07 -38.69
C ASP A 49 -27.90 -21.16 -37.51
N ALA A 50 -28.84 -21.07 -36.59
CA ALA A 50 -28.89 -20.15 -35.47
C ALA A 50 -27.60 -20.13 -34.63
N PRO A 51 -27.19 -18.99 -34.05
CA PRO A 51 -26.09 -18.99 -33.10
C PRO A 51 -26.53 -19.72 -31.84
N GLY A 52 -25.98 -20.91 -31.62
CA GLY A 52 -25.99 -21.59 -30.34
C GLY A 52 -25.42 -20.68 -29.24
N PRO A 53 -25.76 -20.93 -27.96
CA PRO A 53 -25.42 -20.04 -26.85
C PRO A 53 -23.94 -20.25 -26.50
N GLY A 54 -23.03 -19.68 -27.28
CA GLY A 54 -21.61 -19.98 -27.14
C GLY A 54 -20.65 -18.81 -27.26
N ASN A 55 -21.08 -17.61 -27.65
CA ASN A 55 -20.13 -16.50 -27.83
C ASN A 55 -20.72 -15.10 -27.55
N ARG A 56 -21.62 -14.98 -26.57
CA ARG A 56 -21.90 -13.66 -25.99
C ARG A 56 -20.93 -13.46 -24.82
N PRO A 57 -20.19 -12.34 -24.74
CA PRO A 57 -19.41 -12.05 -23.54
C PRO A 57 -20.37 -12.05 -22.34
N ALA A 58 -20.01 -12.79 -21.30
CA ALA A 58 -20.84 -12.93 -20.10
C ALA A 58 -21.15 -11.52 -19.56
N ALA A 59 -22.44 -11.20 -19.45
CA ALA A 59 -22.88 -9.93 -18.91
C ALA A 59 -22.79 -9.99 -17.39
N PHE A 60 -22.58 -8.85 -16.74
CA PHE A 60 -22.50 -8.77 -15.27
C PHE A 60 -23.68 -9.43 -14.54
N ARG A 61 -24.86 -9.48 -15.19
CA ARG A 61 -26.07 -10.16 -14.67
C ARG A 61 -25.96 -11.68 -14.61
N ASP A 62 -25.11 -12.29 -15.42
CA ASP A 62 -24.92 -13.74 -15.47
C ASP A 62 -24.16 -14.26 -14.23
N PHE A 63 -23.49 -13.34 -13.49
CA PHE A 63 -22.73 -13.62 -12.27
C PHE A 63 -23.45 -13.19 -10.98
N ASP A 64 -24.74 -12.86 -11.05
CA ASP A 64 -25.50 -12.43 -9.88
C ASP A 64 -26.46 -13.53 -9.36
N PRO A 65 -26.00 -14.38 -8.42
CA PRO A 65 -26.82 -15.48 -7.88
C PRO A 65 -28.00 -14.99 -7.01
N LEU A 66 -28.01 -13.72 -6.63
CA LEU A 66 -29.05 -13.11 -5.80
C LEU A 66 -30.03 -12.24 -6.61
N GLY A 67 -29.80 -12.07 -7.91
CA GLY A 67 -30.71 -11.40 -8.84
C GLY A 67 -30.85 -9.88 -8.68
N LEU A 68 -29.90 -9.24 -7.98
CA LEU A 68 -29.93 -7.81 -7.66
C LEU A 68 -29.61 -6.91 -8.88
N ALA A 69 -28.84 -7.40 -9.84
CA ALA A 69 -28.39 -6.70 -11.04
C ALA A 69 -29.50 -6.49 -12.09
N GLY A 70 -30.63 -7.19 -11.93
CA GLY A 70 -31.88 -6.93 -12.66
C GLY A 70 -32.79 -5.93 -11.95
N ALA A 71 -32.74 -5.90 -10.63
CA ALA A 71 -33.45 -4.97 -9.77
C ALA A 71 -32.55 -3.78 -9.43
N ALA A 72 -32.05 -3.08 -10.46
CA ALA A 72 -31.64 -1.71 -10.20
C ALA A 72 -32.87 -1.00 -9.62
N PRO A 73 -32.83 -0.42 -8.41
CA PRO A 73 -33.80 0.60 -8.08
C PRO A 73 -33.72 1.57 -9.26
N SER A 74 -34.84 1.88 -9.90
CA SER A 74 -34.88 2.94 -10.89
C SER A 74 -34.67 4.25 -10.13
N GLU A 75 -33.44 4.47 -9.67
CA GLU A 75 -33.03 5.71 -9.09
C GLU A 75 -33.22 6.75 -10.18
N MET A 76 -33.87 7.83 -9.79
CA MET A 76 -34.10 8.98 -10.64
C MET A 76 -32.78 9.36 -11.34
N SER A 77 -32.88 9.72 -12.63
CA SER A 77 -31.71 10.16 -13.38
C SER A 77 -31.00 11.28 -12.62
N ALA A 78 -29.69 11.48 -12.83
CA ALA A 78 -28.97 12.57 -12.17
C ALA A 78 -29.67 13.93 -12.37
N ALA A 79 -30.29 14.12 -13.54
CA ALA A 79 -31.10 15.30 -13.85
C ALA A 79 -32.41 15.36 -13.05
N GLU A 80 -33.13 14.25 -12.87
CA GLU A 80 -34.34 14.23 -12.03
C GLU A 80 -34.05 14.36 -10.53
N ARG A 81 -32.89 13.89 -10.06
CA ARG A 81 -32.45 14.13 -8.68
C ARG A 81 -32.12 15.59 -8.43
N GLN A 82 -31.44 16.25 -9.37
CA GLN A 82 -31.17 17.68 -9.31
C GLN A 82 -32.48 18.49 -9.33
N ALA A 83 -33.41 18.16 -10.23
CA ALA A 83 -34.72 18.81 -10.28
C ALA A 83 -35.57 18.59 -9.01
N SER A 84 -35.44 17.43 -8.36
CA SER A 84 -36.14 17.14 -7.09
C SER A 84 -35.48 17.83 -5.90
N ALA A 85 -34.15 18.00 -5.91
CA ALA A 85 -33.42 18.79 -4.92
C ALA A 85 -33.74 20.29 -5.02
N ASP A 86 -33.83 20.82 -6.24
CA ASP A 86 -34.24 22.20 -6.51
C ASP A 86 -35.72 22.45 -6.17
N GLY A 87 -36.57 21.42 -6.27
CA GLY A 87 -38.00 21.48 -5.91
C GLY A 87 -38.30 21.29 -4.41
N ALA A 88 -37.34 20.80 -3.62
CA ALA A 88 -37.51 20.55 -2.18
C ALA A 88 -37.33 21.80 -1.31
N GLY A 89 -36.99 22.95 -1.89
CA GLY A 89 -36.77 24.21 -1.19
C GLY A 89 -38.02 24.88 -0.60
N SER A 90 -39.17 24.20 -0.48
CA SER A 90 -40.41 24.82 0.02
C SER A 90 -41.46 23.85 0.58
N HIS A 91 -41.18 23.02 1.58
CA HIS A 91 -42.25 22.50 2.47
C HIS A 91 -41.76 22.26 3.91
N PRO A 92 -42.53 22.66 4.94
CA PRO A 92 -42.17 22.43 6.34
C PRO A 92 -42.61 21.04 6.82
N ALA A 93 -41.69 20.40 7.55
CA ALA A 93 -41.85 19.33 8.55
C ALA A 93 -42.41 17.94 8.13
N ALA A 94 -41.57 16.91 8.22
CA ALA A 94 -41.87 15.64 8.93
C ALA A 94 -40.67 14.66 8.92
N GLY A 95 -40.22 14.23 10.11
CA GLY A 95 -39.51 12.96 10.32
C GLY A 95 -38.00 12.98 10.10
N GLY A 96 -37.24 13.20 11.18
CA GLY A 96 -35.78 13.10 11.18
C GLY A 96 -35.31 11.67 10.86
N ALA A 97 -34.82 11.47 9.64
CA ALA A 97 -33.84 10.41 9.40
C ALA A 97 -32.56 10.82 10.17
N PRO A 98 -31.95 9.93 10.98
CA PRO A 98 -30.64 10.23 11.55
C PRO A 98 -29.67 10.45 10.40
N ALA A 99 -28.97 11.60 10.42
CA ALA A 99 -27.92 11.91 9.46
C ALA A 99 -27.01 10.68 9.29
N GLY A 100 -26.99 10.13 8.09
CA GLY A 100 -26.18 8.99 7.74
C GLY A 100 -24.70 9.39 7.69
N PRO A 101 -23.76 8.43 7.65
CA PRO A 101 -22.31 8.70 7.59
C PRO A 101 -21.82 9.46 6.34
N ARG A 102 -22.71 10.01 5.52
CA ARG A 102 -22.39 10.84 4.35
C ARG A 102 -23.09 12.19 4.38
N ASP A 103 -23.90 12.45 5.41
CA ASP A 103 -24.66 13.69 5.55
C ASP A 103 -23.84 14.69 6.39
N TYR A 104 -22.55 14.84 6.06
CA TYR A 104 -21.70 15.88 6.64
C TYR A 104 -21.87 17.15 5.82
N ASP A 105 -22.34 18.22 6.47
CA ASP A 105 -22.21 19.56 5.93
C ASP A 105 -20.73 19.95 5.97
N VAL A 106 -20.20 20.39 4.83
CA VAL A 106 -18.85 20.98 4.78
C VAL A 106 -19.01 22.39 5.30
N ASP A 107 -18.56 22.65 6.53
CA ASP A 107 -18.61 23.98 7.10
C ASP A 107 -17.61 24.86 6.31
N GLU A 108 -18.09 25.66 5.36
CA GLU A 108 -17.26 26.53 4.51
C GLU A 108 -16.50 27.60 5.34
N GLU A 109 -16.83 27.73 6.63
CA GLU A 109 -16.17 28.59 7.61
C GLU A 109 -14.93 27.95 8.26
N GLU A 110 -14.73 26.64 8.14
CA GLU A 110 -13.49 25.95 8.52
C GLU A 110 -12.41 26.31 7.48
N GLY A 111 -11.68 27.39 7.76
CA GLY A 111 -10.67 27.95 6.86
C GLY A 111 -9.73 26.90 6.27
N ALA A 112 -9.44 27.02 4.98
CA ALA A 112 -8.60 26.08 4.24
C ALA A 112 -7.28 25.79 4.99
N PHE A 113 -6.91 24.51 5.09
CA PHE A 113 -5.65 24.10 5.69
C PHE A 113 -4.48 24.82 4.99
N VAL A 114 -3.82 25.72 5.73
CA VAL A 114 -2.57 26.34 5.34
C VAL A 114 -1.47 25.68 6.16
N PRO A 115 -0.63 24.80 5.56
CA PRO A 115 0.50 24.23 6.27
C PRO A 115 1.38 25.36 6.81
N GLU A 116 1.84 25.21 8.04
CA GLU A 116 2.87 26.10 8.58
C GLU A 116 4.14 25.98 7.73
N GLU A 117 4.81 27.10 7.49
CA GLU A 117 6.11 27.10 6.79
C GLU A 117 7.09 26.24 7.60
N PRO A 118 7.72 25.22 6.98
CA PRO A 118 8.57 24.31 7.73
C PRO A 118 9.76 25.06 8.33
N PRO A 119 10.20 24.70 9.54
CA PRO A 119 11.38 25.29 10.15
C PRO A 119 12.61 25.07 9.25
N SER A 120 13.48 26.10 9.16
CA SER A 120 14.66 26.03 8.31
C SER A 120 15.58 24.87 8.70
N LEU A 121 15.92 24.04 7.70
CA LEU A 121 16.86 22.92 7.86
C LEU A 121 18.28 23.38 8.26
N ALA A 122 18.59 24.66 8.07
CA ALA A 122 19.84 25.28 8.50
C ALA A 122 20.01 25.29 10.04
N GLY A 123 18.94 25.02 10.80
CA GLY A 123 18.96 24.95 12.26
C GLY A 123 19.47 23.63 12.85
N THR A 124 19.94 22.67 12.03
CA THR A 124 20.41 21.39 12.56
C THR A 124 21.64 21.58 13.45
N GLU A 125 21.64 20.99 14.65
CA GLU A 125 22.75 21.12 15.59
C GLU A 125 24.06 20.59 14.98
N PRO A 126 25.18 21.35 15.01
CA PRO A 126 26.41 20.99 14.33
C PRO A 126 27.00 19.67 14.84
N LEU A 127 26.80 19.35 16.12
CA LEU A 127 27.27 18.10 16.70
C LEU A 127 26.54 16.87 16.13
N THR A 128 25.23 17.00 15.84
CA THR A 128 24.46 15.97 15.12
C THR A 128 24.99 15.76 13.72
N MET A 129 25.31 16.84 13.00
CA MET A 129 25.89 16.74 11.66
C MET A 129 27.25 16.04 11.69
N LEU A 130 28.13 16.38 12.63
CA LEU A 130 29.42 15.70 12.81
C LEU A 130 29.23 14.21 13.14
N ALA A 131 28.24 13.87 13.95
CA ALA A 131 27.98 12.50 14.33
C ALA A 131 27.40 11.69 13.16
N TRP A 132 26.55 12.27 12.29
CA TRP A 132 26.13 11.67 11.03
C TRP A 132 27.30 11.48 10.06
N LEU A 133 28.18 12.49 9.97
CA LEU A 133 29.42 12.38 9.19
C LEU A 133 30.32 11.27 9.74
N ALA A 134 30.40 11.08 11.05
CA ALA A 134 31.15 9.97 11.63
C ALA A 134 30.47 8.61 11.37
N ALA A 135 29.14 8.55 11.50
CA ALA A 135 28.35 7.33 11.30
C ALA A 135 28.40 6.84 9.85
N VAL A 136 28.22 7.73 8.87
CA VAL A 136 28.31 7.37 7.44
C VAL A 136 29.75 7.38 6.96
N GLY A 137 30.53 8.36 7.40
CA GLY A 137 31.92 8.53 7.00
C GLY A 137 32.85 7.46 7.56
N GLY A 138 32.54 6.82 8.69
CA GLY A 138 33.32 5.71 9.22
C GLY A 138 33.42 4.51 8.25
N PRO A 139 32.28 3.89 7.87
CA PRO A 139 32.25 2.81 6.88
C PRO A 139 32.86 3.22 5.54
N VAL A 140 32.55 4.42 5.06
CA VAL A 140 33.10 4.95 3.80
C VAL A 140 34.62 5.14 3.91
N ALA A 141 35.12 5.70 5.01
CA ALA A 141 36.54 5.89 5.24
C ALA A 141 37.29 4.57 5.38
N LEU A 142 36.69 3.55 6.00
CA LEU A 142 37.25 2.19 6.03
C LEU A 142 37.35 1.60 4.61
N LEU A 143 36.31 1.78 3.79
CA LEU A 143 36.32 1.30 2.40
C LEU A 143 37.40 2.02 1.57
N LEU A 144 37.47 3.35 1.66
CA LEU A 144 38.49 4.15 0.99
C LEU A 144 39.90 3.81 1.49
N SER A 145 40.07 3.59 2.79
CA SER A 145 41.34 3.15 3.37
C SER A 145 41.73 1.77 2.85
N ALA A 146 40.81 0.82 2.76
CA ALA A 146 41.10 -0.50 2.20
C ALA A 146 41.49 -0.46 0.72
N MET A 147 40.87 0.45 -0.06
CA MET A 147 41.06 0.55 -1.51
C MET A 147 42.31 1.35 -1.90
N PHE A 148 42.55 2.49 -1.25
CA PHE A 148 43.64 3.42 -1.60
C PHE A 148 44.82 3.39 -0.61
N TRP A 149 44.62 2.85 0.60
CA TRP A 149 45.58 2.90 1.69
C TRP A 149 45.80 1.52 2.34
N ARG A 150 46.12 0.52 1.51
CA ARG A 150 46.30 -0.89 1.92
C ARG A 150 47.28 -1.11 3.08
N SER A 151 48.27 -0.22 3.21
CA SER A 151 49.29 -0.26 4.28
C SER A 151 49.00 0.69 5.45
N ALA A 152 47.74 1.08 5.66
CA ALA A 152 47.36 1.95 6.76
C ALA A 152 47.80 1.35 8.12
N PRO A 153 48.43 2.15 9.01
CA PRO A 153 48.82 1.65 10.33
C PRO A 153 47.57 1.26 11.13
N LEU A 154 47.69 0.23 11.97
CA LEU A 154 46.58 -0.29 12.78
C LEU A 154 45.89 0.83 13.60
N LEU A 155 46.67 1.79 14.09
CA LEU A 155 46.19 2.92 14.86
C LEU A 155 45.21 3.82 14.06
N ALA A 156 45.42 3.97 12.75
CA ALA A 156 44.49 4.71 11.89
C ALA A 156 43.17 3.96 11.72
N ILE A 157 43.21 2.63 11.51
CA ILE A 157 42.01 1.80 11.37
C ILE A 157 41.20 1.85 12.68
N VAL A 158 41.86 1.64 13.82
CA VAL A 158 41.22 1.75 15.14
C VAL A 158 40.65 3.14 15.37
N GLY A 159 41.35 4.19 14.96
CA GLY A 159 40.87 5.58 15.05
C GLY A 159 39.58 5.79 14.26
N ILE A 160 39.49 5.31 13.02
CA ILE A 160 38.28 5.41 12.19
C ILE A 160 37.11 4.65 12.85
N VAL A 161 37.36 3.43 13.34
CA VAL A 161 36.34 2.64 14.05
C VAL A 161 35.89 3.34 15.32
N ALA A 162 36.80 3.92 16.09
CA ALA A 162 36.47 4.65 17.32
C ALA A 162 35.59 5.88 17.05
N VAL A 163 35.91 6.66 16.00
CA VAL A 163 35.09 7.81 15.57
C VAL A 163 33.70 7.35 15.12
N PHE A 164 33.62 6.29 14.33
CA PHE A 164 32.35 5.70 13.90
C PHE A 164 31.46 5.28 15.09
N VAL A 165 32.04 4.54 16.05
CA VAL A 165 31.32 4.07 17.24
C VAL A 165 30.86 5.26 18.09
N LEU A 166 31.74 6.24 18.32
CA LEU A 166 31.40 7.42 19.10
C LEU A 166 30.26 8.23 18.47
N GLY A 167 30.32 8.45 17.15
CA GLY A 167 29.25 9.14 16.41
C GLY A 167 27.92 8.38 16.46
N THR A 168 27.96 7.06 16.28
CA THR A 168 26.76 6.20 16.30
C THR A 168 26.13 6.17 17.70
N VAL A 169 26.93 6.01 18.75
CA VAL A 169 26.44 6.04 20.14
C VAL A 169 25.84 7.42 20.46
N TYR A 170 26.48 8.51 20.03
CA TYR A 170 25.94 9.86 20.20
C TYR A 170 24.57 10.02 19.53
N LEU A 171 24.38 9.51 18.30
CA LEU A 171 23.09 9.52 17.61
C LEU A 171 22.02 8.77 18.41
N ILE A 172 22.35 7.58 18.90
CA ILE A 172 21.41 6.75 19.69
C ILE A 172 20.97 7.49 20.96
N MET A 173 21.91 8.11 21.68
CA MET A 173 21.61 8.88 22.89
C MET A 173 20.75 10.12 22.61
N LYS A 174 20.73 10.60 21.36
CA LYS A 174 19.98 11.76 20.94
C LYS A 174 18.57 11.44 20.44
N LEU A 175 18.25 10.15 20.25
CA LEU A 175 16.91 9.75 19.87
C LEU A 175 15.93 10.08 21.00
N PRO A 176 14.79 10.76 20.70
CA PRO A 176 13.76 11.03 21.68
C PRO A 176 13.24 9.71 22.24
N GLN A 177 13.22 9.60 23.58
CA GLN A 177 12.80 8.39 24.29
C GLN A 177 11.27 8.32 24.48
N GLU A 178 10.58 9.44 24.24
CA GLU A 178 9.14 9.55 24.38
C GLU A 178 8.52 9.60 22.98
N LYS A 179 7.63 8.66 22.70
CA LYS A 179 6.77 8.68 21.52
C LYS A 179 5.43 9.27 21.96
N ASP A 180 4.93 10.28 21.25
CA ASP A 180 3.56 10.72 21.48
C ASP A 180 2.60 9.60 21.05
N GLU A 181 1.70 9.21 21.95
CA GLU A 181 0.70 8.17 21.72
C GLU A 181 -0.48 8.71 20.91
N ASN A 182 -0.70 10.02 20.92
CA ASN A 182 -1.83 10.69 20.26
C ASN A 182 -1.45 11.35 18.93
N ASP A 183 -0.16 11.39 18.59
CA ASP A 183 0.31 11.87 17.30
C ASP A 183 0.46 10.68 16.34
N ASP A 184 -0.61 10.39 15.60
CA ASP A 184 -0.62 9.38 14.53
C ASP A 184 -0.19 9.96 13.17
N GLY A 185 0.18 11.25 13.12
CA GLY A 185 0.56 11.97 11.92
C GLY A 185 -0.60 12.49 11.08
N ALA A 186 -1.86 12.25 11.47
CA ALA A 186 -3.02 12.83 10.82
C ALA A 186 -3.43 14.15 11.50
N ARG A 187 -3.57 15.21 10.70
CA ARG A 187 -4.28 16.43 11.12
C ARG A 187 -5.51 16.57 10.21
N VAL A 188 -6.70 16.58 10.83
CA VAL A 188 -7.99 16.82 10.16
C VAL A 188 -8.15 18.30 9.83
#